data_AF-A0A8S3KHA1-F1
#
_entry.id   AF-A0A8S3KHA1-F1
#
_cell.length_a   1.000
_cell.length_b   1.000
_cell.length_c   1.000
_cell.angle_alpha   90.00
_cell.angle_beta   90.00
_cell.angle_gamma   90.00
#
_symmetry.space_group_name_H-M   'P 1'
#
loop_
_entity.id
_entity.type
_entity.pdbx_description
1 polymer ?
#
loop_
_entity_poly.entity_id
_entity_poly.type
_entity_poly.pdbx_seq_one_letter_code
_entity_poly.pdbx_strand_id
1 'polypeptide(L)'
;PCGLYVDDDQTVYVADQSNHRIVEWKSGATSGQVVADGNGQGSGDYQLSNPRDVIVDKERDSLIISDWSNRRVVRWPRRNRTSGETIISNIDCVGLTMDENESLYVVDYGNDEVRRYKKGESQGTVVAGGNGRGNRFDQLSYPRYVFVDR
;
A
#
# COMPACT_ATOMS: atom_id res chain seq x y z
N PRO A 1 -9.94 4.15 9.31
CA PRO A 1 -9.43 3.35 8.17
C PRO A 1 -9.18 4.28 6.97
N CYS A 2 -8.07 4.09 6.26
CA CYS A 2 -7.71 4.94 5.11
C CYS A 2 -7.83 4.24 3.76
N GLY A 3 -7.72 2.91 3.74
CA GLY A 3 -7.78 2.08 2.54
C GLY A 3 -8.26 0.68 2.88
N LEU A 4 -8.81 0.01 1.87
CA LEU A 4 -9.25 -1.38 1.95
C LEU A 4 -9.04 -2.08 0.62
N TYR A 5 -8.93 -3.40 0.67
CA TYR A 5 -8.90 -4.26 -0.50
C TYR A 5 -9.74 -5.51 -0.26
N VAL A 6 -10.39 -6.01 -1.30
CA VAL A 6 -11.18 -7.24 -1.26
C VAL A 6 -10.55 -8.22 -2.23
N ASP A 7 -10.21 -9.41 -1.75
CA ASP A 7 -9.69 -10.49 -2.60
C ASP A 7 -10.81 -11.36 -3.19
N ASP A 8 -10.42 -12.35 -4.01
CA ASP A 8 -11.37 -13.24 -4.70
C ASP A 8 -12.13 -14.16 -3.73
N ASP A 9 -11.57 -14.40 -2.54
CA ASP A 9 -12.20 -15.15 -1.46
C ASP A 9 -13.20 -14.28 -0.66
N GLN A 10 -13.46 -13.05 -1.11
CA GLN A 10 -14.27 -12.04 -0.43
C GLN A 10 -13.73 -11.69 0.98
N THR A 11 -12.43 -11.86 1.19
CA THR A 11 -11.75 -11.39 2.40
C THR A 11 -11.43 -9.91 2.25
N VAL A 12 -11.87 -9.12 3.21
CA VAL A 12 -11.62 -7.67 3.26
C VAL A 12 -10.40 -7.40 4.13
N TYR A 13 -9.40 -6.75 3.55
CA TYR A 13 -8.23 -6.23 4.23
C TYR A 13 -8.40 -4.74 4.47
N VAL A 14 -8.18 -4.28 5.69
CA VAL A 14 -8.39 -2.88 6.08
C VAL A 14 -7.12 -2.31 6.69
N ALA A 15 -6.68 -1.16 6.17
CA ALA A 15 -5.66 -0.34 6.81
C ALA A 15 -6.28 0.44 7.99
N ASP A 16 -6.13 -0.12 9.19
CA ASP A 16 -6.62 0.46 10.45
C ASP A 16 -5.61 1.48 10.98
N GLN A 17 -5.47 2.57 10.22
CA GLN A 17 -4.39 3.57 10.29
C GLN A 17 -4.00 3.97 11.72
N SER A 18 -4.93 4.50 12.52
CA SER A 18 -4.63 5.02 13.87
C SER A 18 -4.34 3.93 14.89
N ASN A 19 -4.64 2.67 14.56
CA ASN A 19 -4.23 1.51 15.35
C ASN A 19 -2.95 0.85 14.80
N HIS A 20 -2.31 1.46 13.81
CA HIS A 20 -1.01 1.07 13.24
C HIS A 20 -0.96 -0.39 12.78
N ARG A 21 -2.05 -0.88 12.17
CA ARG A 21 -2.20 -2.29 11.82
C ARG A 21 -3.04 -2.53 10.57
N ILE A 22 -2.93 -3.73 10.02
CA ILE A 22 -3.85 -4.28 9.02
C ILE A 22 -4.74 -5.33 9.69
N VAL A 23 -6.04 -5.26 9.41
CA VAL A 23 -7.05 -6.20 9.91
C VAL A 23 -7.71 -6.89 8.72
N GLU A 24 -7.84 -8.22 8.78
CA GLU A 24 -8.62 -9.01 7.81
C GLU A 24 -10.00 -9.37 8.36
N TRP A 25 -11.00 -9.36 7.49
CA TRP A 25 -12.37 -9.78 7.76
C TRP A 25 -12.78 -10.77 6.69
N LYS A 26 -12.97 -12.04 7.09
CA LYS A 26 -13.48 -13.07 6.19
C LYS A 26 -14.97 -12.86 5.92
N SER A 27 -15.45 -13.36 4.79
CA SER A 27 -16.88 -13.27 4.45
C SER A 27 -17.75 -13.87 5.56
N GLY A 28 -18.75 -13.11 6.02
CA GLY A 28 -19.64 -13.47 7.12
C GLY A 28 -19.04 -13.36 8.53
N ALA A 29 -17.78 -12.93 8.69
CA ALA A 29 -17.18 -12.75 10.01
C ALA A 29 -17.81 -11.56 10.76
N THR A 30 -18.01 -11.74 12.07
CA THR A 30 -18.49 -10.67 12.97
C THR A 30 -17.37 -9.92 13.69
N SER A 31 -16.12 -10.36 13.50
CA SER A 31 -14.93 -9.74 14.07
C SER A 31 -13.74 -9.88 13.11
N GLY A 32 -12.86 -8.88 13.14
CA GLY A 32 -11.64 -8.89 12.36
C GLY A 32 -10.48 -9.56 13.08
N GLN A 33 -9.53 -10.09 12.31
CA GLN A 33 -8.26 -10.61 12.79
C GLN A 33 -7.14 -9.66 12.36
N VAL A 34 -6.33 -9.20 13.31
CA VAL A 34 -5.10 -8.45 12.98
C VAL A 34 -4.17 -9.36 12.20
N VAL A 35 -3.62 -8.94 11.07
CA VAL A 35 -2.70 -9.74 10.23
C VAL A 35 -1.32 -9.11 10.06
N ALA A 36 -1.20 -7.80 10.33
CA ALA A 36 0.07 -7.11 10.42
C ALA A 36 -0.02 -5.97 11.45
N ASP A 37 0.78 -6.04 12.51
CA ASP A 37 0.88 -5.02 13.57
C ASP A 37 2.26 -4.96 14.26
N GLY A 38 3.05 -6.04 14.10
CA GLY A 38 4.04 -6.57 15.02
C GLY A 38 4.36 -5.72 16.24
N ASN A 39 3.44 -5.86 17.20
CA ASN A 39 3.53 -5.37 18.57
C ASN A 39 3.43 -3.84 18.73
N GLY A 40 2.81 -3.16 17.76
CA GLY A 40 2.41 -1.75 17.86
C GLY A 40 3.22 -0.82 16.96
N GLN A 41 2.96 0.47 17.10
CA GLN A 41 3.56 1.50 16.26
C GLN A 41 5.10 1.47 16.32
N GLY A 42 5.73 1.51 15.15
CA GLY A 42 7.18 1.67 15.04
C GLY A 42 7.67 1.54 13.60
N SER A 43 9.00 1.52 13.46
CA SER A 43 9.69 1.48 12.16
C SER A 43 10.51 0.21 11.93
N GLY A 44 10.49 -0.74 12.88
CA GLY A 44 11.16 -2.02 12.71
C GLY A 44 10.56 -2.86 11.58
N ASP A 45 11.25 -3.95 11.22
CA ASP A 45 10.80 -4.86 10.15
C ASP A 45 9.49 -5.58 10.50
N TYR A 46 9.15 -5.62 11.78
CA TYR A 46 7.90 -6.17 12.29
C TYR A 46 6.88 -5.08 12.62
N GLN A 47 7.09 -3.80 12.30
CA GLN A 47 6.19 -2.74 12.74
C GLN A 47 5.65 -1.90 11.59
N LEU A 48 4.46 -1.35 11.79
CA LEU A 48 3.82 -0.38 10.90
C LEU A 48 3.60 0.93 11.65
N SER A 49 3.44 2.02 10.90
CA SER A 49 3.16 3.34 11.42
C SER A 49 2.21 4.09 10.48
N ASN A 50 0.94 4.20 10.90
CA ASN A 50 -0.13 4.84 10.13
C ASN A 50 -0.28 4.27 8.71
N PRO A 51 -0.49 2.95 8.55
CA PRO A 51 -0.71 2.39 7.23
C PRO A 51 -1.93 3.06 6.58
N ARG A 52 -1.78 3.50 5.33
CA ARG A 52 -2.84 4.23 4.61
C ARG A 52 -3.61 3.38 3.63
N ASP A 53 -2.97 2.39 3.05
CA ASP A 53 -3.56 1.53 2.03
C ASP A 53 -2.95 0.13 2.08
N VAL A 54 -3.68 -0.84 1.56
CA VAL A 54 -3.27 -2.25 1.48
C VAL A 54 -3.86 -2.89 0.24
N ILE A 55 -3.06 -3.67 -0.49
CA ILE A 55 -3.52 -4.53 -1.59
C ILE A 55 -2.95 -5.94 -1.44
N VAL A 56 -3.53 -6.91 -2.14
CA VAL A 56 -3.04 -8.30 -2.17
C VAL A 56 -2.21 -8.54 -3.42
N ASP A 57 -0.96 -8.99 -3.23
CA ASP A 57 -0.13 -9.63 -4.25
C ASP A 57 -0.40 -11.14 -4.20
N LYS A 58 -1.20 -11.63 -5.16
CA LYS A 58 -1.65 -13.03 -5.22
C LYS A 58 -0.50 -13.99 -5.56
N GLU A 59 0.39 -13.59 -6.46
CA GLU A 59 1.51 -14.41 -6.93
C GLU A 59 2.48 -14.77 -5.80
N ARG A 60 2.71 -13.83 -4.86
CA ARG A 60 3.57 -14.05 -3.69
C ARG A 60 2.83 -14.39 -2.41
N ASP A 61 1.51 -14.48 -2.45
CA ASP A 61 0.66 -14.62 -1.25
C ASP A 61 1.02 -13.60 -0.15
N SER A 62 1.07 -12.33 -0.53
CA SER A 62 1.51 -11.24 0.35
C SER A 62 0.60 -10.02 0.28
N LEU A 63 0.64 -9.20 1.32
CA LEU A 63 0.05 -7.87 1.36
C LEU A 63 1.10 -6.87 0.92
N ILE A 64 0.72 -5.90 0.10
CA ILE A 64 1.51 -4.70 -0.15
C ILE A 64 0.87 -3.56 0.63
N ILE A 65 1.62 -2.98 1.56
CA ILE A 65 1.12 -2.05 2.56
C ILE A 65 1.82 -0.70 2.39
N SER A 66 1.02 0.35 2.34
CA SER A 66 1.47 1.73 2.34
C SER A 66 1.76 2.17 3.78
N ASP A 67 3.00 2.04 4.23
CA ASP A 67 3.44 2.35 5.60
C ASP A 67 3.84 3.83 5.73
N TRP A 68 2.81 4.69 5.70
CA TRP A 68 2.94 6.11 5.37
C TRP A 68 3.86 6.90 6.29
N SER A 69 3.73 6.78 7.62
CA SER A 69 4.60 7.55 8.53
C SER A 69 6.04 7.09 8.52
N ASN A 70 6.31 5.85 8.11
CA ASN A 70 7.66 5.34 7.89
C ASN A 70 8.18 5.63 6.48
N ARG A 71 7.41 6.35 5.64
CA ARG A 71 7.75 6.74 4.26
C ARG A 71 8.23 5.56 3.39
N ARG A 72 7.53 4.43 3.48
CA ARG A 72 7.89 3.20 2.78
C ARG A 72 6.66 2.43 2.31
N VAL A 73 6.88 1.55 1.33
CA VAL A 73 5.94 0.48 0.96
C VAL A 73 6.56 -0.85 1.39
N VAL A 74 5.76 -1.65 2.08
CA VAL A 74 6.19 -2.92 2.67
C VAL A 74 5.45 -4.08 2.02
N ARG A 75 6.16 -5.15 1.71
CA ARG A 75 5.58 -6.45 1.38
C ARG A 75 5.52 -7.30 2.64
N TRP A 76 4.35 -7.80 2.99
CA TRP A 76 4.11 -8.54 4.22
C TRP A 76 3.48 -9.89 3.91
N PRO A 77 4.07 -11.03 4.32
CA PRO A 77 3.46 -12.34 4.06
C PRO A 77 2.06 -12.46 4.66
N ARG A 78 1.07 -12.88 3.86
CA ARG A 78 -0.32 -13.04 4.35
C ARG A 78 -0.45 -14.13 5.41
N ARG A 79 0.47 -15.09 5.37
CA ARG A 79 0.54 -16.25 6.26
C ARG A 79 1.79 -16.18 7.12
N ASN A 80 1.76 -16.89 8.25
CA ASN A 80 2.90 -17.05 9.17
C ASN A 80 3.40 -15.79 9.91
N ARG A 81 2.72 -14.64 9.78
CA ARG A 81 2.96 -13.38 10.54
C ARG A 81 4.44 -13.06 10.76
N THR A 82 5.24 -13.12 9.70
CA THR A 82 6.67 -12.77 9.73
C THR A 82 6.86 -11.25 9.63
N SER A 83 8.11 -10.80 9.56
CA SER A 83 8.43 -9.40 9.24
C SER A 83 7.98 -9.01 7.84
N GLY A 84 7.74 -7.72 7.66
CA GLY A 84 7.61 -7.09 6.37
C GLY A 84 8.97 -6.74 5.75
N GLU A 85 9.05 -6.86 4.42
CA GLU A 85 10.17 -6.43 3.61
C GLU A 85 9.89 -5.03 3.04
N THR A 86 10.81 -4.08 3.23
CA THR A 86 10.69 -2.78 2.56
C THR A 86 11.01 -2.94 1.07
N ILE A 87 10.02 -2.74 0.20
CA ILE A 87 10.17 -2.87 -1.24
C ILE A 87 10.33 -1.52 -1.96
N ILE A 88 9.84 -0.43 -1.35
CA ILE A 88 10.07 0.94 -1.81
C ILE A 88 10.31 1.81 -0.58
N SER A 89 11.38 2.61 -0.59
CA SER A 89 11.73 3.53 0.49
C SER A 89 11.62 5.00 0.04
N ASN A 90 11.59 5.91 1.02
CA ASN A 90 11.56 7.37 0.82
C ASN A 90 10.36 7.88 0.01
N ILE A 91 9.20 7.26 0.17
CA ILE A 91 7.97 7.59 -0.57
C ILE A 91 6.82 7.94 0.39
N ASP A 92 6.12 9.05 0.12
CA ASP A 92 4.91 9.43 0.87
C ASP A 92 3.68 8.72 0.27
N CYS A 93 3.72 7.39 0.27
CA CYS A 93 2.69 6.56 -0.35
C CYS A 93 1.34 6.75 0.37
N VAL A 94 0.28 7.03 -0.39
CA VAL A 94 -1.10 7.13 0.14
C VAL A 94 -2.11 6.23 -0.57
N GLY A 95 -1.75 5.68 -1.73
CA GLY A 95 -2.60 4.81 -2.53
C GLY A 95 -1.78 3.83 -3.35
N LEU A 96 -2.26 2.60 -3.44
CA LEU A 96 -1.61 1.47 -4.11
C LEU A 96 -2.57 0.79 -5.08
N THR A 97 -2.06 0.36 -6.23
CA THR A 97 -2.74 -0.62 -7.08
C THR A 97 -1.72 -1.43 -7.88
N MET A 98 -2.12 -2.58 -8.40
CA MET A 98 -1.24 -3.47 -9.16
C MET A 98 -1.95 -3.98 -10.40
N ASP A 99 -1.26 -3.96 -11.54
CA ASP A 99 -1.76 -4.52 -12.79
C ASP A 99 -1.50 -6.03 -12.90
N GLU A 100 -2.04 -6.66 -13.96
CA GLU A 100 -1.90 -8.10 -14.20
C GLU A 100 -0.45 -8.55 -14.45
N ASN A 101 0.44 -7.62 -14.80
CA ASN A 101 1.87 -7.88 -15.01
C ASN A 101 2.69 -7.66 -13.72
N GLU A 102 2.04 -7.57 -12.56
CA GLU A 102 2.65 -7.29 -11.26
C GLU A 102 3.37 -5.93 -11.20
N SER A 103 3.01 -4.96 -12.05
CA SER A 103 3.53 -3.59 -11.91
C SER A 103 2.77 -2.88 -10.82
N LEU A 104 3.50 -2.38 -9.82
CA LEU A 104 2.95 -1.64 -8.70
C LEU A 104 2.85 -0.15 -9.05
N TYR A 105 1.66 0.42 -8.90
CA TYR A 105 1.42 1.84 -9.01
C TYR A 105 1.26 2.42 -7.62
N VAL A 106 1.98 3.51 -7.37
CA VAL A 106 2.06 4.16 -6.08
C VAL A 106 1.74 5.63 -6.24
N VAL A 107 0.83 6.13 -5.42
CA VAL A 107 0.56 7.57 -5.30
C VAL A 107 1.57 8.17 -4.33
N ASP A 108 2.57 8.87 -4.85
CA ASP A 108 3.53 9.62 -4.05
C ASP A 108 2.98 11.00 -3.73
N TYR A 109 2.30 11.09 -2.58
CA TYR A 109 1.60 12.29 -2.15
C TYR A 109 2.53 13.50 -1.97
N GLY A 110 3.75 13.25 -1.49
CA GLY A 110 4.72 14.31 -1.21
C GLY A 110 5.23 15.00 -2.46
N ASN A 111 5.22 14.29 -3.60
CA ASN A 111 5.70 14.79 -4.89
C ASN A 111 4.58 15.10 -5.89
N ASP A 112 3.30 14.98 -5.49
CA ASP A 112 2.13 15.18 -6.34
C ASP A 112 2.23 14.36 -7.66
N GLU A 113 2.56 13.07 -7.54
CA GLU A 113 2.78 12.19 -8.69
C GLU A 113 2.31 10.76 -8.46
N VAL A 114 2.14 10.03 -9.56
CA VAL A 114 1.93 8.58 -9.55
C VAL A 114 3.12 7.92 -10.21
N ARG A 115 3.73 6.97 -9.51
CA ARG A 115 4.86 6.17 -9.99
C ARG A 115 4.43 4.75 -10.30
N ARG A 116 4.96 4.17 -11.37
CA ARG A 116 4.88 2.74 -11.69
C ARG A 116 6.23 2.08 -11.46
N TYR A 117 6.23 0.97 -10.74
CA TYR A 117 7.38 0.10 -10.50
C TYR A 117 7.10 -1.25 -11.15
N LYS A 118 7.88 -1.63 -12.16
CA LYS A 118 7.80 -3.00 -12.69
C LYS A 118 8.47 -3.97 -11.72
N LYS A 119 8.16 -5.25 -11.86
CA LYS A 119 8.76 -6.33 -11.08
C LYS A 119 10.30 -6.25 -11.10
N GLY A 120 10.89 -6.08 -9.91
CA GLY A 120 12.34 -5.96 -9.71
C GLY A 120 12.93 -4.57 -9.91
N GLU A 121 12.14 -3.57 -10.30
CA GLU A 121 12.61 -2.18 -10.37
C GLU A 121 12.64 -1.55 -8.97
N SER A 122 13.78 -0.95 -8.61
CA SER A 122 13.92 -0.14 -7.40
C SER A 122 13.64 1.35 -7.65
N GLN A 123 13.68 1.78 -8.91
CA GLN A 123 13.41 3.15 -9.35
C GLN A 123 12.11 3.15 -10.18
N GLY A 124 11.03 3.68 -9.61
CA GLY A 124 9.75 3.79 -10.30
C GLY A 124 9.77 4.89 -11.35
N THR A 125 9.02 4.70 -12.43
CA THR A 125 8.80 5.69 -13.48
C THR A 125 7.57 6.53 -13.14
N VAL A 126 7.67 7.87 -13.23
CA VAL A 126 6.50 8.75 -13.11
C VAL A 126 5.59 8.53 -14.32
N VAL A 127 4.32 8.21 -14.07
CA VAL A 127 3.30 7.96 -15.11
C VAL A 127 2.20 9.00 -15.15
N ALA A 128 2.05 9.79 -14.08
CA ALA A 128 1.16 10.96 -14.03
C ALA A 128 1.69 11.97 -13.00
N GLY A 129 1.54 13.27 -13.27
CA GLY A 129 2.06 14.34 -12.42
C GLY A 129 3.58 14.52 -12.54
N GLY A 130 4.24 14.86 -11.44
CA GLY A 130 5.70 15.04 -11.37
C GLY A 130 6.22 16.42 -11.79
N ASN A 131 5.33 17.32 -12.23
CA ASN A 131 5.67 18.70 -12.61
C ASN A 131 5.27 19.73 -11.52
N GLY A 132 5.35 19.28 -10.27
CA GLY A 132 4.90 20.00 -9.08
C GLY A 132 3.39 20.12 -8.97
N ARG A 133 2.94 20.57 -7.81
CA ARG A 133 1.53 20.79 -7.50
C ARG A 133 0.90 21.83 -8.43
N GLY A 134 -0.29 21.54 -8.97
CA GLY A 134 -1.07 22.56 -9.68
C GLY A 134 -2.22 21.99 -10.52
N ASN A 135 -2.67 22.81 -11.49
CA ASN A 135 -3.84 22.54 -12.31
C ASN A 135 -3.55 22.51 -13.82
N ARG A 136 -2.27 22.47 -14.22
CA ARG A 136 -1.90 22.20 -15.61
C ARG A 136 -2.17 20.73 -15.96
N PHE A 137 -2.27 20.43 -17.25
CA PHE A 137 -2.56 19.07 -17.74
C PHE A 137 -1.53 18.00 -17.34
N ASP A 138 -0.32 18.42 -16.93
CA ASP A 138 0.80 17.58 -16.53
C ASP A 138 1.09 17.63 -15.02
N GLN A 139 0.20 18.23 -14.23
CA GLN A 139 0.31 18.38 -12.78
C GLN A 139 -0.82 17.65 -12.05
N LEU A 140 -0.54 17.22 -10.82
CA LEU A 140 -1.55 16.77 -9.87
C LEU A 140 -1.58 17.73 -8.67
N SER A 141 -2.61 17.63 -7.85
CA SER A 141 -2.66 18.30 -6.56
C SER A 141 -3.30 17.41 -5.53
N TYR A 142 -2.53 17.00 -4.52
CA TYR A 142 -2.95 16.09 -3.46
C TYR A 142 -3.58 14.79 -3.99
N PRO A 143 -2.88 14.05 -4.88
CA PRO A 143 -3.41 12.77 -5.36
C PRO A 143 -3.56 11.80 -4.19
N ARG A 144 -4.64 11.02 -4.17
CA ARG A 144 -4.96 10.12 -3.04
C ARG A 144 -5.25 8.68 -3.42
N TYR A 145 -5.83 8.45 -4.59
CA TYR A 145 -6.28 7.14 -5.02
C TYR A 145 -5.81 6.88 -6.45
N VAL A 146 -5.51 5.61 -6.74
CA VAL A 146 -5.13 5.13 -8.06
C VAL A 146 -5.81 3.77 -8.27
N PHE A 147 -6.25 3.53 -9.50
CA PHE A 147 -6.76 2.25 -9.94
C PHE A 147 -6.29 2.02 -11.38
N VAL A 148 -6.02 0.76 -11.71
CA VAL A 148 -5.74 0.33 -13.07
C VAL A 148 -6.84 -0.63 -13.47
N ASP A 149 -7.50 -0.34 -14.59
CA ASP A 149 -8.53 -1.20 -15.16
C ASP A 149 -7.90 -2.47 -15.76
N ARG A 150 -8.62 -3.58 -15.67
CA ARG A 150 -8.17 -4.90 -16.15
C ARG A 150 -8.86 -5.24 -17.46
#